data_AF-A0A423WPW7-F1
#
_entry.id   AF-A0A423WPW7-F1
#
_cell.length_a   1.000
_cell.length_b   1.000
_cell.length_c   1.000
_cell.angle_alpha   90.00
_cell.angle_beta   90.00
_cell.angle_gamma   90.00
#
_symmetry.space_group_name_H-M   'P 1'
#
loop_
_entity.id
_entity.type
_entity.pdbx_description
1 polymer ?
#
loop_
_entity_poly.entity_id
_entity_poly.type
_entity_poly.pdbx_seq_one_letter_code
_entity_poly.pdbx_strand_id
1 'polypeptide(L)'
;MTSLFRSLPASASTKPLGPETEPGSYRGGYTDNRTPGKRRGANFMDLPPELHLLISKELIYPDALSLKHTSRYFYNLVYTGFAHAEAS
;
A
#
# COMPACT_ATOMS: atom_id res chain seq x y z
N MET A 1 -16.72 -44.38 5.92
CA MET A 1 -15.91 -45.51 6.47
C MET A 1 -14.93 -45.87 5.37
N THR A 2 -13.61 -45.88 5.49
CA THR A 2 -12.64 -45.66 6.55
C THR A 2 -11.29 -45.51 5.84
N SER A 3 -10.48 -44.56 6.29
CA SER A 3 -9.09 -44.32 5.92
C SER A 3 -8.16 -45.53 6.13
N LEU A 4 -7.20 -45.74 5.23
CA LEU A 4 -5.98 -46.56 5.42
C LEU A 4 -4.81 -45.80 4.72
N PHE A 5 -4.00 -45.01 5.46
CA PHE A 5 -2.67 -45.35 6.05
C PHE A 5 -1.60 -45.68 4.98
N ARG A 6 -0.34 -45.21 4.97
CA ARG A 6 0.57 -44.65 5.99
C ARG A 6 1.93 -44.21 5.36
N SER A 7 2.50 -43.12 5.87
CA SER A 7 3.91 -42.68 6.01
C SER A 7 4.96 -42.78 4.88
N LEU A 8 5.73 -41.69 4.72
CA LEU A 8 7.18 -41.69 4.91
C LEU A 8 7.65 -40.32 5.49
N PRO A 9 8.58 -40.29 6.46
CA PRO A 9 9.14 -39.04 7.01
C PRO A 9 10.25 -38.49 6.12
N ALA A 10 10.20 -37.20 5.79
CA ALA A 10 11.29 -36.50 5.14
C ALA A 10 12.39 -36.20 6.16
N SER A 11 13.59 -36.65 5.80
CA SER A 11 14.84 -36.63 6.56
C SER A 11 15.14 -35.28 7.23
N ALA A 12 15.50 -35.34 8.51
CA ALA A 12 16.16 -34.27 9.22
C ALA A 12 17.54 -34.00 8.60
N SER A 13 17.73 -32.80 8.04
CA SER A 13 19.06 -32.27 7.73
C SER A 13 19.24 -30.96 8.49
N THR A 14 19.94 -31.09 9.60
CA THR A 14 20.47 -30.06 10.48
C THR A 14 21.36 -29.10 9.68
N LYS A 15 20.96 -27.82 9.58
CA LYS A 15 21.89 -26.70 9.37
C LYS A 15 21.96 -25.88 10.67
N PRO A 16 23.17 -25.56 11.15
CA PRO A 16 23.38 -25.09 12.52
C PRO A 16 23.03 -23.61 12.69
N LEU A 17 22.86 -23.28 13.97
CA LEU A 17 22.42 -22.04 14.58
C LEU A 17 23.12 -20.78 14.02
N GLY A 18 22.31 -19.77 13.68
CA GLY A 18 22.66 -18.35 13.80
C GLY A 18 21.77 -17.73 14.88
N PRO A 19 22.26 -16.74 15.65
CA PRO A 19 21.57 -16.25 16.84
C PRO A 19 20.47 -15.23 16.50
N GLU A 20 19.33 -15.46 17.13
CA GLU A 20 18.55 -14.51 17.92
C GLU A 20 17.85 -13.29 17.28
N THR A 21 16.71 -13.00 17.93
CA THR A 21 16.11 -11.67 18.14
C THR A 21 14.96 -11.27 17.20
N GLU A 22 13.77 -11.78 17.54
CA GLU A 22 12.62 -11.02 18.07
C GLU A 22 11.88 -9.98 17.16
N PRO A 23 10.64 -9.61 17.54
CA PRO A 23 9.53 -9.33 16.65
C PRO A 23 9.32 -7.82 16.43
N GLY A 24 8.42 -7.51 15.50
CA GLY A 24 7.71 -6.24 15.48
C GLY A 24 8.53 -5.05 14.97
N SER A 25 8.32 -4.68 13.72
CA SER A 25 8.34 -3.27 13.36
C SER A 25 7.53 -3.06 12.09
N TYR A 26 6.30 -2.59 12.27
CA TYR A 26 5.60 -1.74 11.31
C TYR A 26 6.57 -0.60 11.02
N ARG A 27 7.38 -0.78 9.98
CA ARG A 27 8.49 0.11 9.66
C ARG A 27 7.91 1.41 9.14
N GLY A 28 7.51 2.27 10.07
CA GLY A 28 7.39 3.70 9.86
C GLY A 28 8.69 4.15 9.21
N GLY A 29 8.57 4.66 7.99
CA GLY A 29 9.69 5.12 7.19
C GLY A 29 10.31 6.35 7.84
N TYR A 30 11.27 6.13 8.73
CA TYR A 30 12.22 7.18 9.09
C TYR A 30 13.15 7.39 7.90
N THR A 31 13.06 8.60 7.36
CA THR A 31 13.87 9.13 6.29
C THR A 31 15.33 9.27 6.71
N ASP A 32 16.14 8.21 6.57
CA ASP A 32 17.59 8.28 6.78
C ASP A 32 18.29 9.17 5.73
N ASN A 33 18.48 10.45 6.07
CA ASN A 33 19.05 11.50 5.20
C ASN A 33 20.57 11.37 4.99
N ARG A 34 21.21 10.25 5.34
CA ARG A 34 22.68 10.18 5.43
C ARG A 34 23.39 9.53 4.25
N THR A 35 22.70 9.28 3.11
CA THR A 35 23.36 8.80 1.89
C THR A 35 23.28 9.83 0.77
N PRO A 36 24.36 10.55 0.45
CA PRO A 36 24.39 11.51 -0.66
C PRO A 36 24.45 10.72 -1.97
N GLY A 37 23.30 10.47 -2.60
CA GLY A 37 23.26 9.82 -3.91
C GLY A 37 21.96 9.11 -4.24
N LYS A 38 21.12 8.79 -3.25
CA LYS A 38 19.80 8.21 -3.51
C LYS A 38 18.79 9.34 -3.63
N ARG A 39 18.48 9.76 -4.87
CA ARG A 39 17.30 10.61 -5.13
C ARG A 39 16.11 9.84 -4.58
N ARG A 40 15.63 10.23 -3.40
CA ARG A 40 14.34 9.74 -2.92
C ARG A 40 13.33 10.26 -3.92
N GLY A 41 12.67 9.36 -4.64
CA GLY A 41 11.58 9.75 -5.53
C GLY A 41 10.60 10.59 -4.72
N ALA A 42 10.19 11.73 -5.28
CA ALA A 42 9.09 12.49 -4.70
C ALA A 42 7.89 11.56 -4.62
N ASN A 43 7.28 11.45 -3.45
CA ASN A 43 6.04 10.69 -3.33
C ASN A 43 4.90 11.52 -3.89
N PHE A 44 3.84 10.85 -4.34
CA PHE A 44 2.64 11.53 -4.78
C PHE A 44 2.10 12.49 -3.70
N MET A 45 2.11 12.07 -2.43
CA MET A 45 1.62 12.87 -1.30
C MET A 45 2.50 14.09 -0.97
N ASP A 46 3.70 14.21 -1.54
CA ASP A 46 4.57 15.38 -1.36
C ASP A 46 4.14 16.54 -2.29
N LEU A 47 3.20 16.31 -3.22
CA LEU A 47 2.64 17.34 -4.09
C LEU A 47 1.71 18.28 -3.31
N PRO A 48 1.67 19.58 -3.65
CA PRO A 48 0.69 20.50 -3.10
C PRO A 48 -0.75 20.08 -3.49
N PRO A 49 -1.76 20.41 -2.66
CA PRO A 49 -3.16 20.06 -2.90
C PRO A 49 -3.72 20.54 -4.24
N GLU A 50 -3.22 21.67 -4.75
CA GLU A 50 -3.59 22.23 -6.06
C GLU A 50 -3.25 21.27 -7.20
N LEU A 51 -2.09 20.62 -7.14
CA LEU A 51 -1.68 19.64 -8.14
C LEU A 51 -2.49 18.35 -8.00
N HIS A 52 -2.80 17.92 -6.78
CA HIS A 52 -3.71 16.78 -6.58
C HIS A 52 -5.09 17.04 -7.18
N LEU A 53 -5.63 18.25 -7.01
CA LEU A 53 -6.92 18.63 -7.56
C LEU A 53 -6.87 18.71 -9.09
N LEU A 54 -5.80 19.27 -9.66
CA LEU A 54 -5.60 19.31 -11.11
C LEU A 54 -5.55 17.90 -11.70
N ILE A 55 -4.74 17.02 -11.12
CA ILE A 55 -4.66 15.61 -11.54
C ILE A 55 -6.02 14.95 -11.47
N SER A 56 -6.78 15.16 -10.38
CA SER A 56 -8.11 14.56 -10.23
C SER A 56 -9.12 15.01 -11.29
N LYS A 57 -8.98 16.21 -11.86
CA LYS A 57 -9.84 16.74 -12.92
C LYS A 57 -9.52 16.16 -14.30
N GLU A 58 -8.26 15.82 -14.54
CA GLU A 58 -7.81 15.22 -15.79
C GLU A 58 -8.14 13.72 -15.87
N LEU A 59 -8.50 13.10 -14.74
CA LEU A 59 -8.92 11.70 -14.72
C LEU A 59 -10.35 11.54 -15.25
N ILE A 60 -10.49 10.68 -16.25
CA ILE A 60 -11.79 10.24 -16.76
C ILE A 60 -12.44 9.30 -15.72
N TYR A 61 -13.77 9.28 -15.65
CA TYR A 61 -14.47 8.24 -14.89
C TYR A 61 -14.27 6.86 -15.56
N PRO A 62 -13.83 5.78 -14.88
CA PRO A 62 -13.92 5.49 -13.43
C PRO A 62 -12.65 5.76 -12.62
N ASP A 63 -11.59 6.29 -13.21
CA ASP A 63 -10.29 6.46 -12.54
C ASP A 63 -10.36 7.52 -11.43
N ALA A 64 -11.07 8.63 -11.68
CA ALA A 64 -11.32 9.64 -10.65
C ALA A 64 -12.09 9.07 -9.44
N LEU A 65 -13.04 8.16 -9.69
CA LEU A 65 -13.76 7.45 -8.62
C LEU A 65 -12.82 6.52 -7.86
N SER A 66 -11.99 5.77 -8.57
CA SER A 66 -10.99 4.91 -7.96
C SER A 66 -10.06 5.71 -7.06
N LEU A 67 -9.53 6.85 -7.54
CA LEU A 67 -8.68 7.76 -6.77
C LEU A 67 -9.36 8.23 -5.49
N LYS A 68 -10.63 8.65 -5.57
CA LYS A 68 -11.44 9.07 -4.42
C LYS A 68 -11.49 8.01 -3.31
N HIS A 69 -11.52 6.73 -3.67
CA HIS A 69 -11.62 5.62 -2.72
C HIS A 69 -10.27 5.05 -2.26
N THR A 70 -9.13 5.58 -2.72
CA THR A 70 -7.80 5.11 -2.28
C THR A 70 -7.41 5.58 -0.88
N SER A 71 -7.79 6.80 -0.49
CA SER A 71 -7.39 7.39 0.78
C SER A 71 -8.44 8.37 1.30
N ARG A 72 -8.45 8.58 2.62
CA ARG A 72 -9.32 9.58 3.25
C ARG A 72 -9.05 11.01 2.75
N TYR A 73 -7.81 11.29 2.34
CA TYR A 73 -7.43 12.59 1.77
C TYR A 73 -8.12 12.81 0.41
N PHE A 74 -8.00 11.86 -0.52
CA PHE A 74 -8.64 11.96 -1.84
C PHE A 74 -10.16 11.85 -1.78
N TYR A 75 -10.70 11.14 -0.79
CA TYR A 75 -12.16 11.05 -0.60
C TYR A 75 -12.82 12.42 -0.41
N ASN A 76 -12.16 13.31 0.34
CA ASN A 76 -12.66 14.66 0.61
C ASN A 76 -12.27 15.67 -0.49
N LEU A 77 -11.20 15.41 -1.23
CA LEU A 77 -10.66 16.32 -2.24
C LEU A 77 -11.30 16.12 -3.63
N VAL A 78 -11.54 14.87 -4.03
CA VAL A 78 -11.93 14.51 -5.40
C VAL A 78 -13.45 14.60 -5.57
N TYR A 79 -13.88 15.45 -6.50
CA TYR A 79 -15.29 15.58 -6.88
C TYR A 79 -15.61 14.73 -8.11
N THR A 80 -16.49 13.74 -7.94
CA THR A 80 -16.83 12.77 -9.00
C THR A 80 -18.23 12.98 -9.61
N GLY A 81 -18.95 14.06 -9.28
CA GLY A 81 -20.22 14.42 -9.91
C GLY A 81 -21.43 13.52 -9.61
N PHE A 82 -21.24 12.25 -9.25
CA PHE A 82 -22.32 11.27 -9.07
C PHE A 82 -23.09 11.37 -7.74
N ALA A 83 -22.67 12.21 -6.78
CA ALA A 83 -23.34 12.33 -5.48
C ALA A 83 -24.55 13.30 -5.46
N HIS A 84 -24.78 14.07 -6.54
CA HIS A 84 -25.86 15.07 -6.60
C HIS A 84 -26.98 14.73 -7.60
N ALA A 85 -26.94 13.56 -8.24
CA ALA A 85 -27.95 13.17 -9.23
C ALA A 85 -29.25 12.61 -8.62
N GLU A 86 -29.37 12.49 -7.29
CA GLU A 86 -30.51 11.86 -6.60
C GLU A 86 -31.40 12.86 -5.82
N ALA A 87 -31.28 14.16 -6.08
CA ALA A 87 -32.12 15.17 -5.42
C ALA A 87 -32.59 16.24 -6.43
N SER A 88 -33.46 15.85 -7.37
CA SER A 88 -34.30 16.80 -8.09
C SER A 88 -35.58 16.17 -8.61
#